data_AF-A0A6I2WKS7-F1
#
_entry.id   AF-A0A6I2WKS7-F1
#
_cell.length_a   1.000
_cell.length_b   1.000
_cell.length_c   1.000
_cell.angle_alpha   90.00
_cell.angle_beta   90.00
_cell.angle_gamma   90.00
#
_symmetry.space_group_name_H-M   'P 1'
#
loop_
_entity.id
_entity.type
_entity.pdbx_description
1 polymer ?
#
loop_
_entity_poly.entity_id
_entity_poly.type
_entity_poly.pdbx_seq_one_letter_code
_entity_poly.pdbx_strand_id
1 'polypeptide(L)'
;SYEAALRHIVKCETGGSNFTAKTQIGNVIVVFDLTGAIDLVAERARLTKDLQIAQKDRDTAKVKLDNEGFMAKAPMEVVTEIRARLSQTTEDIERITALLEKLPK
;
A
#
# COMPACT_ATOMS: atom_id res chain seq x y z
N SER A 1 21.10 -4.16 17.89
CA SER A 1 20.08 -4.49 18.91
C SER A 1 19.59 -3.19 19.51
N TYR A 2 18.31 -2.84 19.33
CA TYR A 2 17.72 -1.57 19.82
C TYR A 2 17.13 -1.68 21.23
N GLU A 3 17.33 -2.82 21.89
CA GLU A 3 16.72 -3.14 23.18
C GLU A 3 17.07 -2.13 24.27
N ALA A 4 18.35 -1.72 24.38
CA ALA A 4 18.78 -0.75 25.38
C ALA A 4 18.11 0.62 25.21
N ALA A 5 17.97 1.09 23.96
CA ALA A 5 17.29 2.34 23.65
C ALA A 5 15.79 2.27 23.96
N LEU A 6 15.14 1.14 23.63
CA LEU A 6 13.73 0.92 23.95
C LEU A 6 13.48 0.89 25.46
N ARG A 7 14.33 0.19 26.23
CA ARG A 7 14.26 0.13 27.71
C ARG A 7 14.36 1.51 28.35
N HIS A 8 15.22 2.38 27.82
CA HIS A 8 15.36 3.76 28.29
C HIS A 8 14.07 4.57 28.08
N ILE A 9 13.47 4.49 26.89
CA ILE A 9 12.24 5.21 26.56
C ILE A 9 11.07 4.76 27.44
N VAL A 10 10.89 3.45 27.62
CA VAL A 10 9.79 2.91 28.43
C VAL A 10 10.10 2.90 29.94
N LYS A 11 11.23 3.48 30.36
CA LYS A 11 11.74 3.47 31.74
C LYS A 11 11.65 2.08 32.40
N CYS A 12 12.01 1.04 31.63
CA CYS A 12 11.91 -0.34 32.06
C CYS A 12 13.30 -0.86 32.45
N GLU A 13 13.47 -1.24 33.71
CA GLU A 13 14.72 -1.80 34.22
C GLU A 13 14.96 -3.23 33.70
N THR A 14 16.22 -3.65 33.69
CA THR A 14 16.59 -5.02 33.32
C THR A 14 16.21 -5.96 34.47
N GLY A 15 14.99 -6.49 34.46
CA GLY A 15 14.62 -7.54 35.42
C GLY A 15 15.16 -8.91 35.00
N GLY A 16 15.50 -9.74 35.99
CA GLY A 16 15.98 -11.11 35.79
C GLY A 16 14.96 -12.04 35.10
N SER A 17 15.40 -13.24 34.71
CA SER A 17 14.74 -14.13 33.74
C SER A 17 13.43 -14.82 34.16
N ASN A 18 12.76 -14.42 35.25
CA ASN A 18 11.58 -15.13 35.80
C ASN A 18 10.33 -14.24 35.88
N PHE A 19 9.85 -13.72 34.74
CA PHE A 19 8.58 -12.99 34.69
C PHE A 19 7.40 -13.95 34.47
N THR A 20 6.41 -13.94 35.35
CA THR A 20 5.20 -14.79 35.28
C THR A 20 3.95 -14.06 34.75
N ALA A 21 4.04 -12.76 34.51
CA ALA A 21 2.99 -11.95 33.91
C ALA A 21 3.59 -10.91 32.94
N LYS A 22 2.83 -10.59 31.89
CA LYS A 22 3.16 -9.54 30.91
C LYS A 22 2.01 -8.53 30.89
N THR A 23 2.34 -7.24 30.90
CA THR A 23 1.40 -6.16 30.59
C THR A 23 1.98 -5.31 29.47
N GLN A 24 1.15 -4.95 28.49
CA GLN A 24 1.56 -4.14 27.35
C GLN A 24 1.33 -2.67 27.70
N ILE A 25 2.40 -1.86 27.68
CA ILE A 25 2.33 -0.41 27.91
C ILE A 25 2.59 0.31 26.59
N GLY A 26 1.54 0.92 26.04
CA GLY A 26 1.61 1.84 24.91
C GLY A 26 1.78 1.21 23.53
N ASN A 27 1.48 1.99 22.50
CA ASN A 27 1.85 1.71 21.10
C ASN A 27 3.09 2.57 20.80
N VAL A 28 4.27 1.95 20.67
CA VAL A 28 5.47 2.67 20.24
C VAL A 28 5.37 2.91 18.74
N ILE A 29 5.33 4.17 18.32
CA ILE A 29 5.43 4.59 16.92
C ILE A 29 6.83 5.14 16.70
N VAL A 30 7.62 4.48 15.85
CA VAL A 30 8.96 4.94 15.45
C VAL A 30 8.81 5.62 14.09
N VAL A 31 9.12 6.92 14.04
CA VAL A 31 9.14 7.70 12.79
C VAL A 31 10.60 7.93 12.41
N PHE A 32 10.98 7.49 11.21
CA PHE A 32 12.28 7.78 10.65
C PHE A 32 12.19 9.06 9.82
N ASP A 33 13.08 10.01 10.08
CA ASP A 33 13.32 11.09 9.15
C ASP A 33 14.18 10.56 8.00
N LEU A 34 13.52 10.20 6.90
CA LEU A 34 14.16 9.74 5.67
C LEU A 34 14.43 10.90 4.69
N THR A 35 14.27 12.14 5.13
CA THR A 35 14.54 13.32 4.31
C THR A 35 16.02 13.30 3.90
N GLY A 36 16.29 13.12 2.60
CA GLY A 36 17.64 12.98 2.03
C GLY A 36 18.10 11.53 1.75
N ALA A 37 17.44 10.51 2.30
CA ALA A 37 17.69 9.10 1.95
C ALA A 37 16.77 8.61 0.82
N ILE A 38 15.60 9.25 0.65
CA ILE A 38 14.63 8.97 -0.39
C ILE A 38 14.38 10.26 -1.18
N ASP A 39 14.53 10.19 -2.49
CA ASP A 39 14.08 11.27 -3.38
C ASP A 39 12.55 11.23 -3.48
N LEU A 40 11.89 11.99 -2.59
CA LEU A 40 10.44 12.08 -2.51
C LEU A 40 9.81 12.64 -3.78
N VAL A 41 10.53 13.49 -4.52
CA VAL A 41 10.06 14.05 -5.79
C VAL A 41 10.04 12.95 -6.85
N ALA A 42 11.12 12.18 -6.97
CA ALA A 42 11.20 11.04 -7.87
C ALA A 42 10.17 9.96 -7.50
N GLU A 43 9.99 9.68 -6.21
CA GLU A 43 9.01 8.69 -5.72
C GLU A 43 7.57 9.11 -6.05
N ARG A 44 7.23 10.38 -5.76
CA ARG A 44 5.91 10.93 -6.11
C ARG A 44 5.69 10.91 -7.62
N ALA A 45 6.70 11.24 -8.42
CA ALA A 45 6.61 11.19 -9.88
C ALA A 45 6.41 9.76 -10.40
N ARG A 46 7.13 8.78 -9.85
CA ARG A 46 6.96 7.36 -10.18
C ARG A 46 5.54 6.89 -9.88
N LEU A 47 5.07 7.08 -8.64
CA LEU A 47 3.74 6.65 -8.20
C LEU A 47 2.63 7.37 -8.99
N THR A 48 2.80 8.65 -9.33
CA THR A 48 1.83 9.38 -10.16
C THR A 48 1.75 8.79 -11.56
N LYS A 49 2.89 8.39 -12.15
CA LYS A 49 2.92 7.72 -13.45
C LYS A 49 2.26 6.34 -13.37
N ASP A 50 2.56 5.57 -12.34
CA ASP A 50 1.95 4.25 -12.13
C ASP A 50 0.42 4.36 -11.95
N LEU A 51 -0.04 5.37 -11.21
CA LEU A 51 -1.46 5.67 -11.03
C LEU A 51 -2.14 5.96 -12.38
N GLN A 52 -1.52 6.80 -13.23
CA GLN A 52 -2.05 7.12 -14.55
C GLN A 52 -2.14 5.89 -15.46
N ILE A 53 -1.17 4.97 -15.37
CA ILE A 53 -1.18 3.72 -16.15
C ILE A 53 -2.32 2.82 -15.66
N ALA A 54 -2.41 2.58 -14.36
CA ALA A 54 -3.46 1.74 -13.77
C ALA A 54 -4.87 2.30 -14.08
N GLN A 55 -5.02 3.61 -14.02
CA GLN A 55 -6.26 4.32 -14.37
C GLN A 55 -6.69 4.08 -15.83
N LYS A 56 -5.75 4.20 -16.78
CA LYS A 56 -6.02 3.93 -18.20
C LYS A 56 -6.40 2.47 -18.45
N ASP A 57 -5.74 1.54 -17.78
CA ASP A 57 -6.01 0.12 -17.92
C ASP A 57 -7.39 -0.24 -17.36
N ARG A 58 -7.76 0.31 -16.19
CA ARG A 58 -9.10 0.17 -15.60
C ARG A 58 -10.17 0.69 -16.54
N ASP A 59 -9.97 1.90 -17.07
CA ASP A 59 -10.96 2.52 -17.95
C ASP A 59 -11.10 1.74 -19.27
N THR A 60 -10.01 1.19 -19.79
CA THR A 60 -10.04 0.29 -20.95
C THR A 60 -10.82 -0.99 -20.67
N ALA A 61 -10.60 -1.62 -19.51
CA ALA A 61 -11.35 -2.80 -19.09
C ALA A 61 -12.85 -2.49 -18.92
N LYS A 62 -13.17 -1.35 -18.33
CA LYS A 62 -14.55 -0.88 -18.14
C LYS A 62 -15.26 -0.67 -19.48
N VAL A 63 -14.63 0.03 -20.42
CA VAL A 63 -15.20 0.24 -21.77
C VAL A 63 -15.50 -1.09 -22.48
N LYS A 64 -14.63 -2.10 -22.34
CA LYS A 64 -14.88 -3.43 -22.91
C LYS A 64 -16.06 -4.15 -22.27
N LEU A 65 -16.25 -4.02 -20.95
CA LEU A 65 -17.35 -4.64 -20.21
C LEU A 65 -18.68 -3.92 -20.43
N ASP A 66 -18.66 -2.61 -20.62
CA ASP A 66 -19.86 -1.79 -20.88
C ASP A 66 -20.34 -1.92 -22.34
N ASN A 67 -19.49 -2.42 -23.25
CA ASN A 67 -19.85 -2.63 -24.65
C ASN A 67 -20.65 -3.93 -24.84
N GLU A 68 -21.98 -3.81 -24.89
CA GLU A 68 -22.91 -4.92 -25.10
C GLU A 68 -22.59 -5.76 -26.35
N GLY A 69 -22.11 -5.12 -27.44
CA GLY A 69 -21.75 -5.82 -28.67
C GLY A 69 -20.49 -6.70 -28.53
N PHE A 70 -19.56 -6.31 -27.66
CA PHE A 70 -18.44 -7.14 -27.26
C PHE A 70 -18.91 -8.27 -26.34
N MET A 71 -19.70 -7.94 -25.32
CA MET A 71 -20.20 -8.92 -24.33
C MET A 71 -21.06 -10.02 -24.94
N ALA A 72 -21.85 -9.71 -25.98
CA ALA A 72 -22.67 -10.70 -26.69
C ALA A 72 -21.86 -11.73 -27.50
N LYS A 73 -20.60 -11.42 -27.83
CA LYS A 73 -19.74 -12.27 -28.69
C LYS A 73 -18.48 -12.78 -28.00
N ALA A 74 -18.14 -12.21 -26.84
CA ALA A 74 -16.92 -12.53 -26.13
C ALA A 74 -17.02 -13.92 -25.46
N PRO A 75 -15.99 -14.78 -25.60
CA PRO A 75 -15.90 -16.01 -24.82
C PRO A 75 -15.89 -15.73 -23.31
N MET A 76 -16.44 -16.66 -22.53
CA MET A 76 -16.51 -16.54 -21.06
C MET A 76 -15.13 -16.33 -20.41
N GLU A 77 -14.09 -16.97 -20.95
CA GLU A 77 -12.71 -16.82 -20.49
C GLU A 77 -12.21 -15.38 -20.63
N VAL A 78 -12.46 -14.76 -21.79
CA VAL A 78 -12.07 -13.37 -22.07
C VAL A 78 -12.84 -12.39 -21.17
N VAL A 79 -14.13 -12.62 -20.94
CA VAL A 79 -14.93 -11.81 -20.02
C VAL A 79 -14.40 -11.93 -18.59
N THR A 80 -14.03 -13.13 -18.16
CA THR A 80 -13.46 -13.39 -16.84
C THR A 80 -12.12 -12.68 -16.66
N GLU A 81 -11.24 -12.75 -17.66
CA GLU A 81 -9.94 -12.06 -17.65
C GLU A 81 -10.11 -10.55 -17.56
N ILE A 82 -11.03 -9.95 -18.34
CA ILE A 82 -11.27 -8.51 -18.30
C ILE A 82 -11.85 -8.07 -16.95
N ARG A 83 -12.74 -8.87 -16.35
CA ARG A 83 -13.25 -8.60 -14.99
C ARG A 83 -12.15 -8.70 -13.93
N ALA A 84 -11.28 -9.70 -14.02
CA ALA A 84 -10.12 -9.82 -13.14
C ALA A 84 -9.18 -8.61 -13.31
N ARG A 85 -8.94 -8.17 -14.55
CA ARG A 85 -8.14 -6.97 -14.84
C ARG A 85 -8.78 -5.71 -14.26
N LEU A 86 -10.11 -5.57 -14.34
CA LEU A 86 -10.82 -4.44 -13.73
C LEU A 86 -10.67 -4.43 -12.20
N SER A 87 -10.82 -5.58 -11.54
CA SER A 87 -10.61 -5.69 -10.09
C SER A 87 -9.18 -5.30 -9.72
N GLN A 88 -8.19 -5.94 -10.35
CA GLN A 88 -6.77 -5.71 -10.06
C GLN A 88 -6.37 -4.24 -10.24
N THR A 89 -6.76 -3.63 -11.36
CA THR A 89 -6.43 -2.23 -11.63
C THR A 89 -7.14 -1.27 -10.67
N THR A 90 -8.35 -1.60 -10.21
CA THR A 90 -9.05 -0.82 -9.18
C THR A 90 -8.34 -0.88 -7.84
N GLU A 91 -7.94 -2.07 -7.39
CA GLU A 91 -7.16 -2.28 -6.16
C GLU A 91 -5.80 -1.57 -6.22
N ASP A 92 -5.13 -1.61 -7.38
CA ASP A 92 -3.87 -0.91 -7.58
C ASP A 92 -4.02 0.61 -7.50
N ILE A 93 -5.09 1.17 -8.09
CA ILE A 93 -5.39 2.61 -7.98
C ILE A 93 -5.59 3.02 -6.53
N GLU A 94 -6.39 2.27 -5.77
CA GLU A 94 -6.64 2.54 -4.35
C GLU A 94 -5.34 2.49 -3.54
N ARG A 95 -4.53 1.44 -3.74
CA ARG A 95 -3.24 1.28 -3.08
C ARG A 95 -2.26 2.40 -3.41
N ILE A 96 -2.11 2.75 -4.69
CA ILE A 96 -1.17 3.80 -5.14
C ILE A 96 -1.63 5.18 -4.63
N THR A 97 -2.93 5.45 -4.65
CA THR A 97 -3.51 6.70 -4.13
C THR A 97 -3.22 6.83 -2.63
N ALA A 98 -3.46 5.77 -1.85
CA ALA A 98 -3.18 5.78 -0.43
C ALA A 98 -1.68 5.96 -0.11
N LEU A 99 -0.78 5.46 -0.96
CA LEU A 99 0.67 5.71 -0.82
C LEU A 99 1.02 7.17 -1.11
N LEU A 100 0.46 7.76 -2.17
CA LEU A 100 0.68 9.17 -2.54
C LEU A 100 0.20 10.15 -1.47
N GLU A 101 -0.90 9.84 -0.78
CA GLU A 101 -1.45 10.63 0.33
C GLU A 101 -0.58 10.56 1.59
N LYS A 102 0.07 9.41 1.83
CA LYS A 102 0.98 9.21 2.96
C LYS A 102 2.35 9.88 2.74
N LEU A 103 2.71 10.16 1.50
CA LEU A 103 3.97 10.87 1.21
C LEU A 103 3.87 12.33 1.71
N PRO A 104 4.90 12.81 2.45
CA PRO A 104 5.00 14.22 2.84
C PRO A 104 4.84 15.15 1.63
N LYS A 105 4.18 16.29 1.84
CA LYS A 105 3.96 17.32 0.80
C LYS A 105 5.26 18.00 0.42
#